data_AF-S6UNW9-F1
#
_entry.id   AF-S6UNW9-F1
#
_cell.length_a   1.000
_cell.length_b   1.000
_cell.length_c   1.000
_cell.angle_alpha   90.00
_cell.angle_beta   90.00
_cell.angle_gamma   90.00
#
_symmetry.space_group_name_H-M   'P 1'
#
loop_
_entity.id
_entity.type
_entity.pdbx_description
1 polymer ?
#
loop_
_entity_poly.entity_id
_entity_poly.type
_entity_poly.pdbx_seq_one_letter_code
_entity_poly.pdbx_strand_id
1 'polypeptide(L)' 'DLLLAVLSRDHGAELAGAVSEELVVERIREGGERQRIPLQNRLGSSHPKLTQAVLLMEANIEEPLTTDEIAQHVCVSRRQ' A
#
# COMPACT_ATOMS: atom_id res chain seq x y z
N ASP A 1 7.20 2.35 13.24
CA ASP A 1 7.01 1.20 12.36
C ASP A 1 6.89 -0.04 13.23
N LEU A 2 6.04 -1.02 12.92
CA LEU A 2 5.82 -2.18 13.80
C LEU A 2 7.10 -3.00 13.98
N LEU A 3 7.85 -3.24 12.89
CA LEU A 3 9.08 -4.01 12.93
C LEU A 3 10.09 -3.33 13.85
N LEU A 4 10.37 -2.04 13.60
CA LEU A 4 11.35 -1.28 14.38
C LEU A 4 10.91 -1.10 15.84
N ALA A 5 9.60 -0.99 16.12
CA ALA A 5 9.07 -0.90 17.48
C ALA A 5 9.26 -2.22 18.25
N VAL A 6 8.99 -3.37 17.60
CA VAL A 6 9.23 -4.69 18.19
C VAL A 6 10.73 -4.93 18.39
N LEU A 7 11.55 -4.57 17.39
CA LEU A 7 13.00 -4.72 17.47
C LEU A 7 13.60 -3.89 18.61
N SER A 8 13.16 -2.63 18.75
CA SER A 8 13.59 -1.75 19.83
C SER A 8 13.18 -2.28 21.21
N ARG A 9 11.97 -2.83 21.33
CA ARG A 9 11.48 -3.44 22.57
C ARG A 9 12.26 -4.69 22.96
N ASP A 10 12.53 -5.57 22.00
CA ASP A 10 13.05 -6.91 22.27
C ASP A 10 14.59 -6.97 22.23
N HIS A 11 15.24 -6.04 21.50
CA HIS A 11 16.69 -6.05 21.25
C HIS A 11 17.37 -4.67 21.47
N GLY A 12 16.62 -3.66 21.91
CA GLY A 12 17.15 -2.32 22.20
C GLY A 12 17.22 -1.37 20.99
N ALA A 13 17.35 -0.08 21.30
CA ALA A 13 17.26 0.99 20.30
C ALA A 13 18.42 1.01 19.29
N GLU A 14 19.60 0.51 19.68
CA GLU A 14 20.80 0.50 18.83
C GLU A 14 20.59 -0.40 17.59
N LEU A 15 20.10 -1.64 17.80
CA LEU A 15 19.82 -2.55 16.70
C LEU A 15 18.70 -2.03 15.80
N ALA A 16 17.67 -1.41 16.38
CA ALA A 16 16.58 -0.80 15.62
C ALA A 16 17.07 0.38 14.75
N GLY A 17 18.03 1.16 15.26
CA GLY A 17 18.70 2.22 14.51
C GLY A 17 19.45 1.68 13.29
N ALA A 18 20.35 0.71 13.50
CA ALA A 18 21.11 0.10 12.40
C ALA A 18 20.21 -0.53 11.31
N VAL A 19 19.16 -1.25 11.71
CA VAL A 19 18.20 -1.83 10.77
C VAL A 19 17.41 -0.76 10.03
N SER A 20 17.10 0.38 10.66
CA SER A 20 16.41 1.48 9.98
C SER A 20 17.26 2.14 8.89
N GLU A 21 18.57 2.21 9.10
CA GLU A 21 19.53 2.74 8.12
C GLU A 21 19.65 1.81 6.90
N GLU A 22 19.81 0.51 7.12
CA GLU A 22 19.87 -0.52 6.05
C GLU A 22 18.58 -0.57 5.22
N LEU A 23 17.43 -0.33 5.85
CA LEU A 23 16.14 -0.30 5.18
C LEU A 23 15.80 1.08 4.57
N VAL A 24 16.70 2.07 4.66
CA VAL A 24 16.51 3.44 4.17
C VAL A 24 15.18 4.05 4.66
N VAL A 25 14.87 3.80 5.94
CA VAL A 25 13.64 4.29 6.56
C VAL A 25 13.83 5.74 6.97
N GLU A 26 13.32 6.67 6.16
CA GLU A 26 13.42 8.12 6.43
C GLU A 26 12.77 8.55 7.76
N ARG A 27 11.71 7.85 8.19
CA ARG A 27 10.99 8.16 9.43
C ARG A 27 10.40 6.91 10.09
N ILE A 28 10.69 6.74 11.37
CA ILE A 28 10.03 5.73 12.20
C ILE A 28 8.60 6.21 12.50
N ARG A 29 7.62 5.52 11.93
CA ARG A 29 6.17 5.80 12.17
C ARG A 29 5.79 5.60 13.64
N GLU A 30 5.00 6.49 14.22
CA GLU A 30 4.45 6.30 15.56
C GLU A 30 3.32 5.24 15.57
N GLY A 31 3.08 4.60 16.72
CA GLY A 31 2.09 3.52 16.83
C GLY A 31 0.64 3.95 16.58
N GLY A 32 0.34 5.26 16.70
CA GLY A 32 -0.98 5.83 16.41
C GLY A 32 -1.19 6.21 14.94
N GLU A 33 -0.15 6.12 14.11
CA GLU A 33 -0.30 6.46 12.69
C GLU A 33 -1.20 5.46 11.98
N ARG A 34 -2.08 5.99 11.13
CA ARG A 34 -2.99 5.15 10.35
C ARG A 34 -2.19 4.24 9.43
N GLN A 35 -2.45 2.94 9.53
CA GLN A 35 -1.94 1.99 8.56
C GLN A 35 -2.59 2.23 7.19
N ARG A 36 -1.82 1.98 6.13
CA ARG A 36 -2.35 2.03 4.78
C ARG A 36 -3.39 0.92 4.62
N ILE A 37 -4.66 1.30 4.51
CA ILE A 37 -5.73 0.37 4.21
C ILE A 37 -5.81 0.23 2.68
N PRO A 38 -5.76 -1.02 2.14
CA PRO A 38 -5.97 -1.27 0.71
C PRO A 38 -7.20 -0.54 0.21
N LEU A 39 -7.13 0.06 -0.98
CA LEU A 39 -8.22 0.88 -1.50
C LEU A 39 -9.51 0.07 -1.66
N GLN A 40 -9.39 -1.20 -2.06
CA GLN A 40 -10.51 -2.14 -2.13
C GLN A 40 -11.32 -2.23 -0.83
N ASN A 41 -10.65 -2.21 0.34
CA ASN A 41 -11.32 -2.32 1.64
C ASN A 41 -12.05 -1.02 2.01
N ARG A 42 -11.68 0.11 1.38
CA ARG A 42 -12.31 1.42 1.58
C ARG A 42 -13.49 1.65 0.63
N LEU A 43 -13.45 1.10 -0.57
CA LEU A 43 -14.48 1.28 -1.60
C LEU A 43 -15.73 0.42 -1.37
N GLY A 44 -15.58 -0.70 -0.65
CA GLY A 44 -16.69 -1.60 -0.34
C GLY A 44 -17.25 -2.34 -1.57
N SER A 45 -18.29 -3.14 -1.36
CA SER A 45 -18.90 -3.99 -2.41
C SER A 45 -19.83 -3.22 -3.37
N SER A 46 -20.06 -1.93 -3.15
CA SER A 46 -21.05 -1.13 -3.88
C SER A 46 -20.65 -0.80 -5.31
N HIS A 47 -19.35 -0.87 -5.65
CA HIS A 47 -18.82 -0.53 -6.97
C HIS A 47 -17.88 -1.63 -7.49
N PRO A 48 -18.40 -2.81 -7.89
CA PRO A 48 -17.56 -3.97 -8.23
C PRO A 48 -16.55 -3.69 -9.35
N LYS A 49 -16.92 -2.91 -10.36
CA LYS A 49 -16.01 -2.53 -11.46
C LYS A 49 -14.88 -1.60 -11.00
N LEU A 50 -15.16 -0.67 -10.09
CA LEU A 50 -14.15 0.22 -9.52
C LEU A 50 -13.18 -0.57 -8.64
N THR A 51 -13.69 -1.49 -7.82
CA THR A 51 -12.85 -2.41 -7.03
C THR A 51 -11.94 -3.24 -7.92
N GLN A 52 -12.45 -3.76 -9.03
CA GLN A 52 -11.66 -4.52 -9.98
C GLN A 52 -10.60 -3.67 -10.71
N ALA A 53 -10.92 -2.41 -11.03
CA ALA A 53 -9.95 -1.48 -11.60
C ALA A 53 -8.82 -1.16 -10.61
N VAL A 54 -9.14 -0.93 -9.34
CA VAL A 54 -8.15 -0.71 -8.27
C VAL A 54 -7.27 -1.93 -8.07
N LEU A 55 -7.83 -3.15 -8.11
CA LEU A 55 -7.06 -4.38 -8.03
C LEU A 55 -6.04 -4.50 -9.17
N LEU A 56 -6.44 -4.15 -10.40
CA LEU A 56 -5.52 -4.12 -11.54
C LEU A 56 -4.41 -3.08 -11.35
N MET A 57 -4.73 -1.90 -10.81
CA MET A 57 -3.72 -0.87 -10.51
C MET A 57 -2.76 -1.34 -9.41
N GLU A 58 -3.26 -1.94 -8.32
CA GLU A 58 -2.44 -2.43 -7.20
C GLU A 58 -1.55 -3.61 -7.62
N ALA A 59 -1.98 -4.42 -8.60
CA ALA A 59 -1.18 -5.52 -9.15
C ALA A 59 -0.07 -5.09 -10.11
N ASN A 60 -0.15 -3.87 -10.68
CA ASN A 60 0.76 -3.36 -11.72
C ASN A 60 1.44 -2.05 -11.28
N ILE A 61 1.95 -1.99 -10.05
CA ILE A 61 2.57 -0.75 -9.52
C ILE A 61 3.94 -0.42 -10.14
N GLU A 62 4.69 -1.45 -10.58
CA GLU A 62 6.01 -1.30 -11.18
C GLU A 62 5.91 -0.87 -12.66
N GLU A 63 4.97 -1.47 -13.39
CA GLU A 63 4.67 -1.18 -14.79
C GLU A 63 3.17 -0.85 -14.95
N PRO A 64 2.76 0.41 -14.70
CA PRO A 64 1.35 0.77 -14.68
C PRO A 64 0.67 0.60 -16.03
N LEU A 65 -0.48 -0.08 -16.00
CA LEU A 65 -1.40 -0.12 -17.14
C LEU A 65 -1.96 1.28 -17.42
N THR A 66 -2.15 1.57 -18.69
CA THR A 66 -2.86 2.77 -19.15
C THR A 66 -4.33 2.71 -18.77
N THR A 67 -4.98 3.87 -18.73
CA THR A 67 -6.42 3.96 -18.45
C THR A 67 -7.26 3.20 -19.50
N ASP A 68 -6.79 3.10 -20.74
CA ASP A 68 -7.44 2.29 -21.78
C ASP A 68 -7.44 0.81 -21.44
N GLU A 69 -6.27 0.28 -21.10
CA GLU A 69 -6.09 -1.14 -20.80
C GLU A 69 -6.95 -1.51 -19.59
N ILE A 70 -6.93 -0.69 -18.54
CA ILE A 70 -7.80 -0.89 -17.37
C ILE A 70 -9.27 -0.86 -17.81
N ALA A 71 -9.71 0.15 -18.55
CA ALA A 71 -11.10 0.28 -19.00
C ALA A 71 -11.57 -0.93 -19.85
N GLN A 72 -10.68 -1.46 -20.70
CA GLN A 72 -10.92 -2.69 -21.47
C GLN A 72 -11.07 -3.90 -20.55
N HIS A 73 -10.18 -4.07 -19.57
CA HIS A 73 -10.22 -5.18 -18.62
C HIS A 73 -11.43 -5.16 -17.68
N VAL A 74 -11.95 -3.99 -17.30
CA VAL A 74 -13.18 -3.86 -16.49
C VAL A 74 -14.46 -3.60 -17.29
N CYS A 75 -14.39 -3.63 -18.62
CA CYS A 75 -15.52 -3.44 -19.54
C CYS A 75 -16.33 -2.16 -19.19
N VAL A 76 -15.63 -1.03 -19.07
CA VAL A 76 -16.23 0.32 -18.90
C VAL A 76 -15.66 1.27 -19.94
N SER A 77 -16.40 2.33 -20.24
CA SER A 77 -15.81 3.44 -21.01
C SER A 77 -14.88 4.25 -20.10
N ARG A 78 -13.85 4.90 -20.65
CA ARG A 78 -12.90 5.73 -19.87
C ARG A 78 -13.53 6.80 -18.96
N ARG A 79 -14.78 7.19 -19.21
CA ARG A 79 -15.45 8.30 -18.52
C ARG A 79 -16.39 7.86 -17.38
N GLN A 80 -16.58 6.56 -17.20
CA GLN A 80 -17.44 5.99 -16.14
C GLN A 80 -16.59 5.53 -14.97
#